data_AF-A0A7J3VUN3-F1
#
_entry.id   AF-A0A7J3VUN3-F1
#
_cell.length_a   1.000
_cell.length_b   1.000
_cell.length_c   1.000
_cell.angle_alpha   90.00
_cell.angle_beta   90.00
_cell.angle_gamma   90.00
#
_symmetry.space_group_name_H-M   'P 1'
#
loop_
_entity.id
_entity.type
_entity.pdbx_description
1 polymer ?
#
loop_
_entity_poly.entity_id
_entity_poly.type
_entity_poly.pdbx_seq_one_letter_code
_entity_poly.pdbx_strand_id
1 'polypeptide(L)'
;MRAGLFLVAAFLVLFSLTRTVEAAEAVVWNRHGLPMVVEGQVVEKTPATVSVGSTACVRELVHYVTPEKRLVFRGWLGGGTEPCIKVDRPGTYEAVYAEELLVVVDSNYERFRRSFWAVRGERVLLEAQRETVEAGYRYVFERWSRGETPFNTTNTIVVLEPLYVELRFRKEVLLQVVSSGAVVNGTGWYREGEVAVISAPKEVWLSEGEKLVFREWVSIGASPVIVHNAPSPVTAVEVRAPHVIKAVYDRYFLVNATGPQGVVLAGWFREGELLQISTPAYIDIKPDSVRLAFKRWSGDLSSNTNTFNVVVKRPLNVKAVYVTEYRVDVKSPAGSSGAGWYEEGSAAVVRVPNEVQALLFVKRSFKGFSGDCGDLCSVKGPLTLRIDSPKTVEAVYVLEPDLPTIGVAGLAAAALSTAYYVSSRHRHVNAKAVPRERLGVKPEDLDDVFS
;
A
#
# COMPACT_ATOMS: atom_id res chain seq x y z
N MET A 1 88.06 -25.03 -129.42
CA MET A 1 87.62 -26.02 -130.43
C MET A 1 86.29 -26.61 -129.98
N ARG A 2 85.28 -26.58 -130.88
CA ARG A 2 84.03 -27.38 -130.99
C ARG A 2 83.24 -27.71 -129.70
N ALA A 3 82.06 -27.12 -129.49
CA ALA A 3 80.75 -27.35 -130.16
C ALA A 3 79.92 -28.47 -129.50
N GLY A 4 78.64 -28.19 -129.22
CA GLY A 4 77.64 -29.23 -128.94
C GLY A 4 76.52 -28.81 -127.99
N LEU A 5 75.45 -28.25 -128.57
CA LEU A 5 74.14 -27.95 -127.99
C LEU A 5 73.41 -29.23 -127.52
N PHE A 6 72.60 -29.19 -126.44
CA PHE A 6 71.20 -29.64 -126.43
C PHE A 6 70.49 -29.26 -125.10
N LEU A 7 69.29 -28.66 -125.23
CA LEU A 7 68.32 -28.32 -124.19
C LEU A 7 67.87 -29.53 -123.37
N VAL A 8 67.48 -29.31 -122.09
CA VAL A 8 66.13 -29.57 -121.55
C VAL A 8 65.93 -28.72 -120.27
N ALA A 9 64.81 -28.01 -120.21
CA ALA A 9 64.34 -27.26 -119.05
C ALA A 9 63.71 -28.20 -118.00
N ALA A 10 63.99 -27.96 -116.72
CA ALA A 10 63.26 -28.54 -115.60
C ALA A 10 62.86 -27.40 -114.63
N PHE A 11 61.59 -26.99 -114.72
CA PHE A 11 60.91 -26.16 -113.74
C PHE A 11 60.50 -27.09 -112.60
N LEU A 12 61.03 -26.88 -111.39
CA LEU A 12 60.52 -27.53 -110.18
C LEU A 12 60.32 -26.47 -109.11
N VAL A 13 59.04 -26.33 -108.78
CA VAL A 13 58.40 -25.38 -107.88
C VAL A 13 59.00 -25.48 -106.47
N LEU A 14 59.56 -24.38 -105.99
CA LEU A 14 59.84 -24.18 -104.57
C LEU A 14 58.49 -24.05 -103.84
N PHE A 15 57.96 -25.17 -103.35
CA PHE A 15 56.89 -25.16 -102.36
C PHE A 15 57.48 -24.64 -101.05
N SER A 16 57.24 -23.36 -100.75
CA SER A 16 57.37 -22.84 -99.39
C SER A 16 56.33 -23.55 -98.53
N LEU A 17 56.74 -24.57 -97.79
CA LEU A 17 55.97 -25.05 -96.64
C LEU A 17 55.96 -23.94 -95.59
N THR A 18 55.04 -22.99 -95.71
CA THR A 18 54.52 -22.33 -94.52
C THR A 18 53.86 -23.44 -93.70
N ARG A 19 54.56 -23.94 -92.68
CA ARG A 19 53.87 -24.62 -91.58
C ARG A 19 52.86 -23.62 -91.03
N THR A 20 51.61 -23.73 -91.47
CA THR A 20 50.49 -23.24 -90.68
C THR A 20 50.57 -24.04 -89.39
N VAL A 21 51.14 -23.43 -88.35
CA VAL A 21 50.97 -23.92 -86.99
C VAL A 21 49.46 -23.85 -86.79
N GLU A 22 48.80 -25.00 -86.88
CA GLU A 22 47.40 -25.14 -86.54
C GLU A 22 47.29 -24.61 -85.12
N ALA A 23 46.64 -23.45 -84.96
CA ALA A 23 46.55 -22.79 -83.67
C ALA A 23 45.91 -23.79 -82.73
N ALA A 24 46.58 -24.14 -81.63
CA ALA A 24 45.99 -25.01 -80.65
C ALA A 24 44.63 -24.44 -80.23
N GLU A 25 43.57 -25.23 -80.40
CA GLU A 25 42.20 -24.81 -80.10
C GLU A 25 41.78 -25.30 -78.71
N ALA A 26 40.95 -24.51 -78.05
CA ALA A 26 40.28 -24.86 -76.81
C ALA A 26 38.78 -24.57 -76.93
N VAL A 27 37.99 -25.16 -76.05
CA VAL A 27 36.54 -24.97 -75.99
C VAL A 27 36.20 -24.29 -74.68
N VAL A 28 35.52 -23.15 -74.77
CA VAL A 28 34.91 -22.52 -73.58
C VAL A 28 33.44 -22.88 -73.54
N TRP A 29 32.95 -23.31 -72.39
CA TRP A 29 31.60 -23.84 -72.26
C TRP A 29 30.89 -23.33 -71.01
N ASN A 30 29.62 -22.95 -71.16
CA ASN A 30 28.71 -22.74 -70.05
C ASN A 30 27.50 -23.66 -70.22
N ARG A 31 27.42 -24.71 -69.39
CA ARG A 31 26.35 -25.70 -69.45
C ARG A 31 24.94 -25.12 -69.23
N HIS A 32 24.83 -23.93 -68.63
CA HIS A 32 23.56 -23.25 -68.39
C HIS A 32 23.14 -22.33 -69.54
N GLY A 33 23.92 -22.27 -70.62
CA GLY A 33 23.62 -21.45 -71.79
C GLY A 33 23.75 -19.94 -71.56
N LEU A 34 24.40 -19.52 -70.46
CA LEU A 34 24.64 -18.10 -70.19
C LEU A 34 25.76 -17.57 -71.10
N PRO A 35 25.65 -16.32 -71.57
CA PRO A 35 26.63 -15.72 -72.46
C PRO A 35 27.99 -15.55 -71.76
N MET A 36 29.05 -15.69 -72.54
CA MET A 36 30.44 -15.47 -72.08
C MET A 36 31.08 -14.34 -72.89
N VAL A 37 32.24 -13.84 -72.43
CA VAL A 37 33.04 -12.84 -73.16
C VAL A 37 34.38 -13.45 -73.51
N VAL A 38 34.75 -13.46 -74.79
CA VAL A 38 36.06 -13.93 -75.26
C VAL A 38 36.75 -12.78 -75.98
N GLU A 39 37.96 -12.41 -75.56
CA GLU A 39 38.72 -11.29 -76.14
C GLU A 39 37.89 -9.99 -76.26
N GLY A 40 37.04 -9.73 -75.24
CA GLY A 40 36.17 -8.56 -75.20
C GLY A 40 34.89 -8.64 -76.04
N GLN A 41 34.66 -9.74 -76.78
CA GLN A 41 33.44 -9.96 -77.57
C GLN A 41 32.48 -10.92 -76.88
N VAL A 42 31.18 -10.61 -76.93
CA VAL A 42 30.14 -11.45 -76.32
C VAL A 42 29.86 -12.67 -77.20
N VAL A 43 29.93 -13.84 -76.58
CA VAL A 43 29.59 -15.14 -77.15
C VAL A 43 28.26 -15.58 -76.56
N GLU A 44 27.19 -15.42 -77.33
CA GLU A 44 25.80 -15.67 -76.91
C GLU A 44 25.45 -17.18 -76.84
N LYS A 45 26.22 -18.04 -77.50
CA LYS A 45 26.00 -19.49 -77.52
C LYS A 45 27.28 -20.23 -77.19
N THR A 46 27.18 -21.19 -76.27
CA THR A 46 28.29 -22.02 -75.83
C THR A 46 27.87 -23.49 -75.94
N PRO A 47 28.79 -24.45 -76.21
CA PRO A 47 30.25 -24.32 -76.28
C PRO A 47 30.73 -23.49 -77.49
N ALA A 48 31.86 -22.79 -77.34
CA ALA A 48 32.50 -22.01 -78.39
C ALA A 48 34.00 -22.33 -78.48
N THR A 49 34.52 -22.48 -79.70
CA THR A 49 35.94 -22.74 -79.97
C THR A 49 36.73 -21.43 -79.93
N VAL A 50 37.85 -21.42 -79.20
CA VAL A 50 38.73 -20.27 -79.00
C VAL A 50 40.19 -20.67 -79.17
N SER A 51 41.04 -19.74 -79.59
CA SER A 51 42.48 -19.99 -79.72
C SER A 51 43.16 -20.05 -78.35
N VAL A 52 44.12 -20.96 -78.19
CA VAL A 52 45.00 -20.96 -77.00
C VAL A 52 45.77 -19.64 -76.94
N GLY A 53 45.74 -19.02 -75.76
CA GLY A 53 46.22 -17.67 -75.49
C GLY A 53 45.10 -16.67 -75.20
N SER A 54 43.87 -16.96 -75.62
CA SER A 54 42.71 -16.08 -75.44
C SER A 54 42.25 -15.95 -73.98
N THR A 55 41.64 -14.82 -73.66
CA THR A 55 40.99 -14.57 -72.37
C THR A 55 39.50 -14.80 -72.49
N ALA A 56 38.95 -15.69 -71.65
CA ALA A 56 37.54 -15.98 -71.54
C ALA A 56 37.00 -15.56 -70.17
N CYS A 57 35.87 -14.84 -70.14
CA CYS A 57 35.24 -14.35 -68.94
C CYS A 57 33.78 -14.79 -68.86
N VAL A 58 33.33 -15.13 -67.66
CA VAL A 58 31.89 -15.18 -67.37
C VAL A 58 31.34 -13.77 -67.22
N ARG A 59 30.19 -13.51 -67.84
CA ARG A 59 29.52 -12.20 -67.76
C ARG A 59 28.64 -12.10 -66.52
N GLU A 60 27.90 -13.16 -66.22
CA GLU A 60 26.95 -13.20 -65.11
C GLU A 60 27.51 -14.05 -63.98
N LEU A 61 28.02 -13.38 -62.94
CA LEU A 61 28.50 -14.05 -61.72
C LEU A 61 27.35 -14.60 -60.89
N VAL A 62 26.19 -13.93 -60.94
CA VAL A 62 24.94 -14.36 -60.33
C VAL A 62 23.84 -14.22 -61.37
N HIS A 63 23.19 -15.33 -61.73
CA HIS A 63 22.07 -15.35 -62.66
C HIS A 63 20.80 -15.85 -61.94
N TYR A 64 19.76 -15.01 -61.88
CA TYR A 64 18.48 -15.41 -61.30
C TYR A 64 17.65 -16.17 -62.33
N VAL A 65 17.45 -17.47 -62.08
CA VAL A 65 16.57 -18.33 -62.89
C VAL A 65 15.11 -18.05 -62.54
N THR A 66 14.83 -17.87 -61.24
CA THR A 66 13.56 -17.39 -60.68
C THR A 66 13.87 -16.48 -59.49
N PRO A 67 12.88 -15.79 -58.88
CA PRO A 67 13.11 -15.03 -57.65
C PRO A 67 13.66 -15.86 -56.48
N GLU A 68 13.50 -17.19 -56.51
CA GLU A 68 13.86 -18.11 -55.45
C GLU A 68 14.99 -19.07 -55.81
N LYS A 69 15.52 -18.97 -57.04
CA LYS A 69 16.58 -19.83 -57.55
C LYS A 69 17.59 -18.99 -58.34
N ARG A 70 18.86 -19.07 -57.96
CA ARG A 70 19.95 -18.39 -58.66
C ARG A 70 21.13 -19.32 -58.93
N LEU A 71 21.87 -19.05 -59.99
CA LEU A 71 23.14 -19.70 -60.30
C LEU A 71 24.25 -18.75 -59.87
N VAL A 72 25.22 -19.24 -59.09
CA VAL A 72 26.38 -18.46 -58.62
C VAL A 72 27.66 -19.08 -59.15
N PHE A 73 28.45 -18.31 -59.89
CA PHE A 73 29.71 -18.75 -60.45
C PHE A 73 30.70 -19.15 -59.34
N ARG A 74 31.37 -20.29 -59.50
CA ARG A 74 32.34 -20.85 -58.53
C ARG A 74 33.75 -21.01 -59.07
N GLY A 75 33.95 -20.87 -60.37
CA GLY A 75 35.23 -21.06 -61.02
C GLY A 75 35.09 -21.85 -62.32
N TRP A 76 36.22 -22.33 -62.83
CA TRP A 76 36.28 -23.06 -64.09
C TRP A 76 36.75 -24.49 -63.89
N LEU A 77 36.08 -25.44 -64.55
CA LEU A 77 36.58 -26.79 -64.76
C LEU A 77 37.76 -26.68 -65.73
N GLY A 78 38.98 -26.92 -65.26
CA GLY A 78 40.23 -26.63 -65.99
C GLY A 78 41.17 -25.67 -65.26
N GLY A 79 40.68 -24.95 -64.23
CA GLY A 79 41.49 -24.15 -63.32
C GLY A 79 41.09 -22.68 -63.27
N GLY A 80 41.21 -22.07 -62.07
CA GLY A 80 40.91 -20.66 -61.81
C GLY A 80 39.56 -20.42 -61.14
N THR A 81 39.55 -19.49 -60.17
CA THR A 81 38.35 -19.02 -59.47
C THR A 81 37.91 -17.63 -59.92
N GLU A 82 38.77 -16.95 -60.69
CA GLU A 82 38.50 -15.62 -61.20
C GLU A 82 37.41 -15.68 -62.30
N PRO A 83 36.58 -14.62 -62.40
CA PRO A 83 35.60 -14.48 -63.48
C PRO A 83 36.19 -14.63 -64.88
N CYS A 84 37.44 -14.21 -65.05
CA CYS A 84 38.20 -14.27 -66.28
C CYS A 84 39.36 -15.25 -66.13
N ILE A 85 39.55 -16.10 -67.14
CA ILE A 85 40.67 -17.03 -67.24
C ILE A 85 41.41 -16.85 -68.56
N LYS A 86 42.71 -17.12 -68.52
CA LYS A 86 43.51 -17.26 -69.73
C LYS A 86 43.52 -18.72 -70.15
N VAL A 87 43.12 -18.98 -71.39
CA VAL A 87 43.15 -20.30 -72.01
C VAL A 87 44.61 -20.61 -72.36
N ASP A 88 45.30 -21.37 -71.51
CA ASP A 88 46.74 -21.62 -71.61
C ASP A 88 47.09 -22.94 -72.30
N ARG A 89 46.14 -23.87 -72.42
CA ARG A 89 46.33 -25.19 -73.03
C ARG A 89 45.10 -25.59 -73.86
N PRO A 90 45.28 -26.49 -74.85
CA PRO A 90 44.13 -27.10 -75.52
C PRO A 90 43.29 -27.91 -74.52
N GLY A 91 41.97 -27.80 -74.60
CA GLY A 91 41.04 -28.49 -73.71
C GLY A 91 39.70 -27.78 -73.55
N THR A 92 38.85 -28.30 -72.66
CA THR A 92 37.56 -27.70 -72.33
C THR A 92 37.66 -26.91 -71.03
N TYR A 93 37.31 -25.63 -71.08
CA TYR A 93 37.17 -24.74 -69.93
C TYR A 93 35.68 -24.52 -69.69
N GLU A 94 35.12 -25.20 -68.70
CA GLU A 94 33.70 -25.12 -68.37
C GLU A 94 33.47 -24.16 -67.19
N ALA A 95 32.61 -23.15 -67.36
CA ALA A 95 32.19 -22.30 -66.26
C ALA A 95 31.30 -23.10 -65.28
N VAL A 96 31.76 -23.22 -64.04
CA VAL A 96 31.07 -23.97 -62.98
C VAL A 96 30.21 -23.02 -62.17
N TYR A 97 28.92 -23.32 -62.10
CA TYR A 97 27.95 -22.60 -61.28
C TYR A 97 27.41 -23.52 -60.18
N ALA A 98 27.29 -22.97 -58.96
CA ALA A 98 26.48 -23.57 -57.92
C ALA A 98 25.03 -23.10 -58.08
N GLU A 99 24.10 -24.04 -58.05
CA GLU A 99 22.67 -23.72 -57.92
C GLU A 99 22.38 -23.38 -56.46
N GLU A 100 21.96 -22.15 -56.20
CA GLU A 100 21.51 -21.69 -54.89
C GLU A 100 19.99 -21.49 -54.88
N LEU A 101 19.37 -21.89 -53.77
CA LEU A 101 17.93 -21.88 -53.56
C LEU A 101 17.62 -21.00 -52.35
N LEU A 102 16.54 -20.22 -52.45
CA LEU A 102 16.11 -19.33 -51.39
C LEU A 102 15.48 -20.16 -50.26
N VAL A 103 15.97 -19.93 -49.04
CA VAL A 103 15.39 -20.43 -47.80
C VAL A 103 14.75 -19.25 -47.07
N VAL A 104 13.45 -19.33 -46.85
CA VAL A 104 12.66 -18.37 -46.07
C VAL A 104 12.27 -19.01 -44.76
N VAL A 105 12.75 -18.43 -43.66
CA VAL A 105 12.26 -18.72 -42.31
C VAL A 105 11.21 -17.68 -41.99
N ASP A 106 9.94 -18.07 -42.08
CA ASP A 106 8.82 -17.25 -41.65
C ASP A 106 8.53 -17.49 -40.17
N SER A 107 8.09 -16.47 -39.45
CA SER A 107 7.73 -16.58 -38.05
C SER A 107 6.45 -15.83 -37.75
N ASN A 108 5.74 -16.29 -36.72
CA ASN A 108 4.59 -15.59 -36.16
C ASN A 108 4.96 -14.25 -35.50
N TYR A 109 6.25 -13.93 -35.38
CA TYR A 109 6.73 -12.59 -35.01
C TYR A 109 7.81 -12.11 -35.98
N GLU A 110 7.62 -10.91 -36.52
CA GLU A 110 8.44 -10.34 -37.60
C GLU A 110 9.94 -10.32 -37.28
N ARG A 111 10.30 -10.06 -36.02
CA ARG A 111 11.69 -10.01 -35.55
C ARG A 111 12.50 -11.30 -35.76
N PHE A 112 11.83 -12.44 -35.91
CA PHE A 112 12.47 -13.75 -36.11
C PHE A 112 12.39 -14.21 -37.57
N ARG A 113 11.76 -13.43 -38.46
CA ARG A 113 11.74 -13.70 -39.89
C ARG A 113 13.12 -13.44 -40.47
N ARG A 114 13.58 -14.34 -41.34
CA ARG A 114 14.84 -14.17 -42.08
C ARG A 114 14.82 -14.99 -43.36
N SER A 115 15.64 -14.60 -44.33
CA SER A 115 15.88 -15.38 -45.54
C SER A 115 17.36 -15.39 -45.89
N PHE A 116 17.79 -16.45 -46.57
CA PHE A 116 19.16 -16.60 -47.05
C PHE A 116 19.19 -17.59 -48.22
N TRP A 117 20.29 -17.58 -48.96
CA TRP A 117 20.52 -18.48 -50.08
C TRP A 117 21.38 -19.66 -49.62
N ALA A 118 21.02 -20.87 -50.02
CA ALA A 118 21.77 -22.09 -49.71
C ALA A 118 22.05 -22.88 -50.98
N VAL A 119 23.18 -23.59 -51.04
CA VAL A 119 23.52 -24.40 -52.21
C VAL A 119 22.60 -25.62 -52.27
N ARG A 120 22.14 -25.99 -53.47
CA ARG A 120 21.31 -27.18 -53.65
C ARG A 120 22.05 -28.44 -53.21
N GLY A 121 21.42 -29.22 -52.34
CA GLY A 121 21.98 -30.41 -51.70
C GLY A 121 22.68 -30.14 -50.37
N GLU A 122 22.87 -28.87 -49.99
CA GLU A 122 23.49 -28.49 -48.73
C GLU A 122 22.61 -28.84 -47.52
N ARG A 123 23.25 -29.24 -46.42
CA ARG A 123 22.62 -29.44 -45.11
C ARG A 123 22.76 -28.16 -44.31
N VAL A 124 21.69 -27.39 -44.21
CA VAL A 124 21.66 -26.12 -43.48
C VAL A 124 21.27 -26.35 -42.03
N LEU A 125 22.03 -25.77 -41.10
CA LEU A 125 21.68 -25.68 -39.68
C LEU A 125 20.85 -24.42 -39.43
N LEU A 126 19.62 -24.60 -38.96
CA LEU A 126 18.76 -23.53 -38.48
C LEU A 126 18.86 -23.45 -36.96
N GLU A 127 19.11 -22.24 -36.46
CA GLU A 127 19.21 -21.97 -35.02
C GLU A 127 18.17 -20.93 -34.59
N ALA A 128 17.54 -21.18 -33.45
CA ALA A 128 16.68 -20.26 -32.73
C ALA A 128 17.10 -20.20 -31.26
N GLN A 129 16.90 -19.07 -30.60
CA GLN A 129 17.07 -18.98 -29.16
C GLN A 129 15.94 -19.74 -28.46
N ARG A 130 16.25 -20.41 -27.34
CA ARG A 130 15.23 -21.09 -26.52
C ARG A 130 14.21 -20.10 -25.97
N GLU A 131 14.72 -18.96 -25.50
CA GLU A 131 13.92 -17.86 -24.99
C GLU A 131 14.58 -16.51 -25.30
N THR A 132 13.74 -15.52 -25.57
CA THR A 132 14.15 -14.12 -25.73
C THR A 132 13.22 -13.24 -24.91
N VAL A 133 13.78 -12.37 -24.06
CA VAL A 133 13.02 -11.49 -23.17
C VAL A 133 13.29 -10.04 -23.52
N GLU A 134 12.23 -9.24 -23.67
CA GLU A 134 12.33 -7.83 -24.01
C GLU A 134 11.10 -7.06 -23.52
N ALA A 135 11.31 -5.95 -22.81
CA ALA A 135 10.26 -5.02 -22.38
C ALA A 135 9.03 -5.69 -21.71
N GLY A 136 9.25 -6.74 -20.90
CA GLY A 136 8.17 -7.48 -20.23
C GLY A 136 7.45 -8.52 -21.08
N TYR A 137 7.98 -8.83 -22.27
CA TYR A 137 7.54 -9.94 -23.13
C TYR A 137 8.62 -11.02 -23.19
N ARG A 138 8.19 -12.29 -23.20
CA ARG A 138 9.05 -13.47 -23.36
C ARG A 138 8.56 -14.29 -24.55
N TYR A 139 9.46 -14.59 -25.48
CA TYR A 139 9.19 -15.45 -26.63
C TYR A 139 9.88 -16.79 -26.40
N VAL A 140 9.11 -17.87 -26.28
CA VAL A 140 9.61 -19.22 -26.02
C VAL A 140 9.52 -20.04 -27.29
N PHE A 141 10.63 -20.63 -27.73
CA PHE A 141 10.65 -21.50 -28.91
C PHE A 141 9.67 -22.66 -28.75
N GLU A 142 8.85 -22.92 -29.76
CA GLU A 142 7.95 -24.07 -29.79
C GLU A 142 8.40 -25.12 -30.78
N ARG A 143 8.54 -24.74 -32.06
CA ARG A 143 8.89 -25.67 -33.14
C ARG A 143 9.25 -24.97 -34.44
N TRP A 144 9.94 -25.71 -35.28
CA TRP A 144 10.00 -25.52 -36.72
C TRP A 144 8.87 -26.30 -37.41
N SER A 145 8.46 -25.93 -38.63
CA SER A 145 7.45 -26.69 -39.38
C SER A 145 7.99 -27.95 -40.05
N ARG A 146 9.31 -28.06 -40.24
CA ARG A 146 9.99 -29.16 -40.95
C ARG A 146 11.45 -29.26 -40.55
N GLY A 147 12.11 -30.35 -40.91
CA GLY A 147 13.53 -30.63 -40.63
C GLY A 147 13.72 -31.90 -39.81
N GLU A 148 14.99 -32.23 -39.53
CA GLU A 148 15.36 -33.46 -38.82
C GLU A 148 14.99 -33.41 -37.33
N THR A 149 15.10 -32.24 -36.70
CA THR A 149 14.81 -32.03 -35.28
C THR A 149 13.92 -30.82 -35.05
N PRO A 150 12.66 -30.84 -35.54
CA PRO A 150 11.79 -29.67 -35.57
C PRO A 150 11.36 -29.18 -34.19
N PHE A 151 11.53 -29.99 -33.13
CA PHE A 151 11.22 -29.62 -31.74
C PHE A 151 12.44 -29.15 -30.94
N ASN A 152 13.61 -29.07 -31.57
CA ASN A 152 14.84 -28.54 -30.97
C ASN A 152 15.14 -27.14 -31.50
N THR A 153 15.81 -26.34 -30.67
CA THR A 153 16.26 -24.99 -31.03
C THR A 153 17.26 -24.99 -32.19
N THR A 154 17.96 -26.11 -32.38
CA THR A 154 18.81 -26.40 -33.53
C THR A 154 18.11 -27.42 -34.41
N ASN A 155 18.04 -27.17 -35.72
CA ASN A 155 17.34 -28.03 -36.66
C ASN A 155 18.03 -28.06 -38.02
N THR A 156 18.27 -29.26 -38.55
CA THR A 156 18.98 -29.44 -39.82
C THR A 156 18.00 -29.73 -40.95
N ILE A 157 18.20 -29.10 -42.11
CA ILE A 157 17.38 -29.31 -43.31
C ILE A 157 18.25 -29.42 -44.56
N VAL A 158 17.95 -30.37 -45.44
CA VAL A 158 18.57 -30.48 -46.76
C VAL A 158 17.82 -29.61 -47.77
N VAL A 159 18.53 -28.74 -48.49
CA VAL A 159 17.90 -27.80 -49.44
C VAL A 159 17.92 -28.38 -50.85
N LEU A 160 16.80 -28.97 -51.29
CA LEU A 160 16.69 -29.55 -52.64
C LEU A 160 15.86 -28.70 -53.62
N GLU A 161 15.00 -27.84 -53.06
CA GLU A 161 14.10 -26.90 -53.74
C GLU A 161 13.96 -25.63 -52.87
N PRO A 162 13.40 -24.52 -53.38
CA PRO A 162 13.11 -23.35 -52.57
C PRO A 162 12.32 -23.71 -51.32
N LEU A 163 12.76 -23.22 -50.15
CA LEU A 163 12.30 -23.72 -48.87
C LEU A 163 11.57 -22.65 -48.06
N TYR A 164 10.38 -22.99 -47.60
CA TYR A 164 9.60 -22.20 -46.63
C TYR A 164 9.49 -22.97 -45.31
N VAL A 165 10.09 -22.42 -44.26
CA VAL A 165 10.10 -23.01 -42.91
C VAL A 165 9.37 -22.06 -41.96
N GLU A 166 8.32 -22.53 -41.30
CA GLU A 166 7.69 -21.75 -40.23
C GLU A 166 8.45 -22.00 -38.92
N LEU A 167 8.80 -20.92 -38.24
CA LEU A 167 9.38 -20.87 -36.91
C LEU A 167 8.34 -20.31 -35.95
N ARG A 168 7.85 -21.16 -35.04
CA ARG A 168 6.84 -20.77 -34.05
C ARG A 168 7.46 -20.51 -32.69
N PHE A 169 7.11 -19.35 -32.15
CA PHE A 169 7.31 -19.00 -30.75
C PHE A 169 5.96 -18.84 -30.05
N ARG A 170 5.94 -19.11 -28.75
CA ARG A 170 4.88 -18.68 -27.84
C ARG A 170 5.27 -17.37 -27.19
N LYS A 171 4.40 -16.36 -27.27
CA LYS A 171 4.56 -15.10 -26.53
C LYS A 171 3.91 -15.23 -25.15
N GLU A 172 4.67 -14.83 -24.15
CA GLU A 172 4.28 -14.73 -22.76
C GLU A 172 4.56 -13.31 -22.28
N VAL A 173 3.80 -12.87 -21.29
CA VAL A 173 3.74 -11.51 -20.78
C VAL A 173 4.03 -11.55 -19.29
N LEU A 174 4.89 -10.65 -18.82
CA LEU A 174 5.27 -10.57 -17.42
C LEU A 174 4.17 -9.89 -16.60
N LEU A 175 3.65 -10.58 -15.60
CA LEU A 175 2.91 -9.98 -14.50
C LEU A 175 3.86 -9.86 -13.31
N GLN A 176 4.00 -8.65 -12.78
CA GLN A 176 4.78 -8.39 -11.58
C GLN A 176 3.87 -7.98 -10.43
N VAL A 177 3.88 -8.77 -9.36
CA VAL A 177 3.11 -8.54 -8.14
C VAL A 177 4.08 -8.16 -7.02
N VAL A 178 3.88 -6.99 -6.42
CA VAL A 178 4.79 -6.42 -5.42
C VAL A 178 4.06 -6.02 -4.14
N SER A 179 4.79 -5.92 -3.04
CA SER A 179 4.29 -5.44 -1.75
C SER A 179 5.43 -4.80 -0.97
N SER A 180 5.13 -3.85 -0.07
CA SER A 180 6.11 -3.15 0.76
C SER A 180 6.35 -3.79 2.12
N GLY A 181 5.70 -4.92 2.45
CA GLY A 181 5.85 -5.55 3.77
C GLY A 181 5.32 -6.98 3.88
N ALA A 182 4.98 -7.62 2.76
CA ALA A 182 4.46 -8.98 2.72
C ALA A 182 5.03 -9.73 1.52
N VAL A 183 5.23 -11.03 1.65
CA VAL A 183 5.46 -11.90 0.49
C VAL A 183 4.11 -12.13 -0.20
N VAL A 184 4.07 -11.89 -1.50
CA VAL A 184 2.86 -11.99 -2.34
C VAL A 184 3.13 -12.92 -3.51
N ASN A 185 2.06 -13.54 -4.02
CA ASN A 185 2.13 -14.50 -5.11
C ASN A 185 1.44 -13.96 -6.37
N GLY A 186 1.82 -14.53 -7.52
CA GLY A 186 1.26 -14.20 -8.83
C GLY A 186 2.24 -13.48 -9.76
N THR A 187 3.48 -13.23 -9.32
CA THR A 187 4.55 -12.78 -10.23
C THR A 187 4.94 -13.93 -11.14
N GLY A 188 4.97 -13.70 -12.46
CA GLY A 188 5.33 -14.73 -13.42
C GLY A 188 5.08 -14.34 -14.87
N TRP A 189 5.39 -15.28 -15.75
CA TRP A 189 5.14 -15.19 -17.19
C TRP A 189 3.87 -15.95 -17.53
N TYR A 190 2.92 -15.26 -18.15
CA TYR A 190 1.60 -15.78 -18.50
C TYR A 190 1.39 -15.68 -20.00
N ARG A 191 0.56 -16.53 -20.60
CA ARG A 191 0.17 -16.30 -22.00
C ARG A 191 -0.61 -14.99 -22.12
N GLU A 192 -0.50 -14.32 -23.26
CA GLU A 192 -1.27 -13.13 -23.54
C GLU A 192 -2.78 -13.45 -23.49
N GLY A 193 -3.53 -12.75 -22.62
CA GLY A 193 -4.94 -13.00 -22.34
C GLY A 193 -5.23 -14.07 -21.28
N GLU A 194 -4.21 -14.69 -20.70
CA GLU A 194 -4.38 -15.65 -19.60
C GLU A 194 -4.80 -14.95 -18.30
N VAL A 195 -5.63 -15.61 -17.50
CA VAL A 195 -6.07 -15.11 -16.20
C VAL A 195 -5.13 -15.63 -15.11
N ALA A 196 -4.35 -14.73 -14.52
CA ALA A 196 -3.47 -15.01 -13.40
C ALA A 196 -4.20 -14.83 -12.06
N VAL A 197 -4.04 -15.78 -11.14
CA VAL A 197 -4.48 -15.63 -9.75
C VAL A 197 -3.37 -14.98 -8.94
N ILE A 198 -3.66 -13.83 -8.34
CA ILE A 198 -2.77 -13.12 -7.42
C ILE A 198 -3.28 -13.31 -5.99
N SER A 199 -2.35 -13.49 -5.05
CA SER A 199 -2.71 -13.64 -3.64
C SER A 199 -1.73 -12.95 -2.71
N ALA A 200 -2.27 -12.45 -1.62
CA ALA A 200 -1.57 -11.77 -0.56
C ALA A 200 -2.09 -12.28 0.80
N PRO A 201 -1.23 -12.44 1.82
CA PRO A 201 -1.69 -12.73 3.17
C PRO A 201 -2.65 -11.65 3.67
N LYS A 202 -3.79 -12.05 4.23
CA LYS A 202 -4.76 -11.10 4.81
C LYS A 202 -4.15 -10.27 5.93
N GLU A 203 -3.34 -10.91 6.78
CA GLU A 203 -2.62 -10.27 7.87
C GLU A 203 -1.16 -10.73 7.87
N VAL A 204 -0.25 -9.84 8.21
CA VAL A 204 1.18 -10.13 8.40
C VAL A 204 1.63 -9.57 9.73
N TRP A 205 2.13 -10.44 10.60
CA TRP A 205 2.65 -10.08 11.91
C TRP A 205 4.09 -9.60 11.77
N LEU A 206 4.35 -8.34 12.13
CA LEU A 206 5.70 -7.76 12.06
C LEU A 206 6.44 -7.95 13.39
N SER A 207 5.72 -7.76 14.50
CA SER A 207 6.21 -8.02 15.85
C SER A 207 5.03 -8.24 16.81
N GLU A 208 5.32 -8.46 18.08
CA GLU A 208 4.30 -8.38 19.13
C GLU A 208 3.69 -6.97 19.14
N GLY A 209 2.35 -6.89 19.06
CA GLY A 209 1.62 -5.62 19.06
C GLY A 209 1.62 -4.85 17.74
N GLU A 210 2.20 -5.38 16.66
CA GLU A 210 2.23 -4.72 15.35
C GLU A 210 1.90 -5.69 14.20
N LYS A 211 0.96 -5.31 13.33
CA LYS A 211 0.60 -6.10 12.14
C LYS A 211 0.25 -5.23 10.94
N LEU A 212 0.39 -5.80 9.75
CA LEU A 212 -0.16 -5.29 8.51
C LEU A 212 -1.47 -6.01 8.20
N VAL A 213 -2.47 -5.29 7.72
CA VAL A 213 -3.76 -5.82 7.25
C VAL A 213 -3.93 -5.44 5.80
N PHE A 214 -4.18 -6.44 4.94
CA PHE A 214 -4.38 -6.22 3.51
C PHE A 214 -5.56 -5.29 3.28
N ARG A 215 -5.36 -4.25 2.46
CA ARG A 215 -6.38 -3.27 2.12
C ARG A 215 -6.93 -3.53 0.72
N GLU A 216 -6.05 -3.49 -0.28
CA GLU A 216 -6.46 -3.59 -1.69
C GLU A 216 -5.28 -3.87 -2.62
N TRP A 217 -5.59 -4.33 -3.82
CA TRP A 217 -4.67 -4.38 -4.96
C TRP A 217 -4.74 -3.07 -5.77
N VAL A 218 -3.60 -2.50 -6.12
CA VAL A 218 -3.50 -1.28 -6.94
C VAL A 218 -2.59 -1.51 -8.14
N SER A 219 -3.06 -1.17 -9.34
CA SER A 219 -2.21 -1.16 -10.54
C SER A 219 -1.34 0.10 -10.55
N ILE A 220 -0.01 -0.06 -10.63
CA ILE A 220 0.97 1.04 -10.50
C ILE A 220 1.98 1.12 -11.67
N GLY A 221 1.82 0.26 -12.69
CA GLY A 221 2.72 0.20 -13.85
C GLY A 221 2.30 1.10 -15.02
N ALA A 222 3.13 1.16 -16.06
CA ALA A 222 2.86 1.91 -17.28
C ALA A 222 1.63 1.39 -18.05
N SER A 223 1.36 0.09 -17.96
CA SER A 223 0.15 -0.53 -18.50
C SER A 223 -0.86 -0.77 -17.37
N PRO A 224 -1.89 0.07 -17.21
CA PRO A 224 -2.88 -0.11 -16.16
C PRO A 224 -3.74 -1.34 -16.44
N VAL A 225 -4.21 -1.98 -15.36
CA VAL A 225 -5.17 -3.10 -15.42
C VAL A 225 -6.22 -2.94 -14.34
N ILE A 226 -7.46 -3.30 -14.66
CA ILE A 226 -8.56 -3.33 -13.70
C ILE A 226 -8.45 -4.62 -12.89
N VAL A 227 -8.27 -4.48 -11.58
CA VAL A 227 -8.30 -5.61 -10.66
C VAL A 227 -9.71 -5.74 -10.11
N HIS A 228 -10.46 -6.72 -10.61
CA HIS A 228 -11.79 -7.02 -10.06
C HIS A 228 -11.67 -7.45 -8.60
N ASN A 229 -12.60 -7.02 -7.75
CA ASN A 229 -12.58 -7.31 -6.30
C ASN A 229 -11.24 -6.96 -5.65
N ALA A 230 -10.65 -5.81 -5.99
CA ALA A 230 -9.37 -5.33 -5.44
C ALA A 230 -9.25 -5.41 -3.90
N PRO A 231 -10.31 -5.22 -3.09
CA PRO A 231 -10.23 -5.41 -1.63
C PRO A 231 -10.10 -6.86 -1.15
N SER A 232 -10.20 -7.85 -2.03
CA SER A 232 -9.99 -9.26 -1.69
C SER A 232 -8.51 -9.62 -1.72
N PRO A 233 -7.96 -10.25 -0.65
CA PRO A 233 -6.56 -10.71 -0.62
C PRO A 233 -6.23 -11.74 -1.71
N VAL A 234 -7.23 -12.40 -2.28
CA VAL A 234 -7.08 -13.31 -3.41
C VAL A 234 -8.02 -12.84 -4.52
N THR A 235 -7.47 -12.64 -5.71
CA THR A 235 -8.25 -12.24 -6.89
C THR A 235 -7.56 -12.69 -8.17
N ALA A 236 -8.22 -12.46 -9.30
CA ALA A 236 -7.78 -12.85 -10.62
C ALA A 236 -7.62 -11.62 -11.53
N VAL A 237 -6.60 -11.64 -12.38
CA VAL A 237 -6.28 -10.55 -13.30
C VAL A 237 -5.95 -11.13 -14.67
N GLU A 238 -6.53 -10.55 -15.72
CA GLU A 238 -6.22 -10.94 -17.09
C GLU A 238 -4.92 -10.26 -17.57
N VAL A 239 -3.94 -11.04 -18.02
CA VAL A 239 -2.61 -10.58 -18.40
C VAL A 239 -2.55 -10.31 -19.90
N ARG A 240 -2.90 -9.08 -20.32
CA ARG A 240 -2.86 -8.66 -21.73
C ARG A 240 -1.61 -7.87 -22.11
N ALA A 241 -0.98 -7.25 -21.12
CA ALA A 241 0.24 -6.47 -21.28
C ALA A 241 1.12 -6.62 -20.03
N PRO A 242 2.39 -6.17 -20.06
CA PRO A 242 3.23 -6.19 -18.88
C PRO A 242 2.64 -5.32 -17.77
N HIS A 243 2.16 -5.94 -16.70
CA HIS A 243 1.45 -5.25 -15.61
C HIS A 243 2.27 -5.27 -14.32
N VAL A 244 2.20 -4.17 -13.56
CA VAL A 244 2.72 -4.10 -12.19
C VAL A 244 1.58 -3.83 -11.24
N ILE A 245 1.34 -4.76 -10.33
CA ILE A 245 0.26 -4.69 -9.34
C ILE A 245 0.88 -4.71 -7.94
N LYS A 246 0.47 -3.77 -7.10
CA LYS A 246 0.92 -3.64 -5.73
C LYS A 246 -0.18 -4.09 -4.77
N ALA A 247 0.16 -5.00 -3.86
CA ALA A 247 -0.64 -5.22 -2.65
C ALA A 247 -0.41 -4.05 -1.68
N VAL A 248 -1.50 -3.38 -1.30
CA VAL A 248 -1.46 -2.30 -0.33
C VAL A 248 -1.97 -2.82 1.00
N TYR A 249 -1.22 -2.50 2.05
CA TYR A 249 -1.52 -2.86 3.43
C TYR A 249 -1.69 -1.60 4.28
N ASP A 250 -2.59 -1.66 5.24
CA ASP A 250 -2.66 -0.71 6.34
C ASP A 250 -1.95 -1.31 7.56
N ARG A 251 -1.23 -0.47 8.30
CA ARG A 251 -0.52 -0.87 9.52
C ARG A 251 -1.44 -0.69 10.73
N TYR A 252 -1.40 -1.64 11.65
CA TYR A 252 -2.19 -1.68 12.87
C TYR A 252 -1.32 -1.92 14.09
N PHE A 253 -1.66 -1.27 15.19
CA PHE A 253 -0.99 -1.41 16.47
C PHE A 253 -1.97 -1.83 17.56
N LEU A 254 -1.51 -2.69 18.47
CA LEU A 254 -2.27 -3.10 19.64
C LEU A 254 -2.26 -1.98 20.68
N VAL A 255 -3.45 -1.59 21.13
CA VAL A 255 -3.64 -0.63 22.22
C VAL A 255 -4.41 -1.30 23.34
N ASN A 256 -3.82 -1.32 24.53
CA ASN A 256 -4.42 -1.82 25.75
C ASN A 256 -4.44 -0.72 26.80
N ALA A 257 -5.62 -0.43 27.32
CA ALA A 257 -5.87 0.43 28.46
C ALA A 257 -6.54 -0.39 29.56
N THR A 258 -5.99 -0.36 30.77
CA THR A 258 -6.52 -1.09 31.93
C THR A 258 -6.81 -0.16 33.10
N GLY A 259 -7.69 -0.58 34.00
CA GLY A 259 -8.05 0.12 35.21
C GLY A 259 -8.43 -0.85 36.33
N PRO A 260 -8.87 -0.34 37.49
CA PRO A 260 -9.23 -1.18 38.64
C PRO A 260 -10.35 -2.19 38.37
N GLN A 261 -11.26 -1.88 37.44
CA GLN A 261 -12.36 -2.75 37.03
C GLN A 261 -12.03 -3.66 35.82
N GLY A 262 -10.77 -3.70 35.38
CA GLY A 262 -10.32 -4.55 34.27
C GLY A 262 -9.97 -3.76 33.00
N VAL A 263 -10.40 -4.26 31.84
CA VAL A 263 -10.08 -3.66 30.54
C VAL A 263 -10.92 -2.40 30.33
N VAL A 264 -10.25 -1.29 30.05
CA VAL A 264 -10.88 -0.02 29.62
C VAL A 264 -11.00 0.04 28.10
N LEU A 265 -9.94 -0.36 27.40
CA LEU A 265 -9.89 -0.43 25.93
C LEU A 265 -8.88 -1.52 25.55
N ALA A 266 -9.22 -2.42 24.63
CA ALA A 266 -8.27 -3.37 24.07
C ALA A 266 -8.62 -3.65 22.62
N GLY A 267 -7.66 -3.48 21.71
CA GLY A 267 -7.91 -3.70 20.29
C GLY A 267 -6.75 -3.32 19.39
N TRP A 268 -6.90 -3.70 18.12
CA TRP A 268 -6.00 -3.31 17.04
C TRP A 268 -6.55 -2.06 16.36
N PHE A 269 -5.76 -1.01 16.33
CA PHE A 269 -6.15 0.28 15.75
C PHE A 269 -5.19 0.67 14.64
N ARG A 270 -5.70 1.35 13.62
CA ARG A 270 -4.91 1.71 12.44
C ARG A 270 -3.87 2.77 12.81
N GLU A 271 -2.69 2.70 12.21
CA GLU A 271 -1.70 3.76 12.32
C GLU A 271 -2.29 5.12 11.87
N GLY A 272 -2.13 6.14 12.71
CA GLY A 272 -2.70 7.47 12.50
C GLY A 272 -4.12 7.65 13.01
N GLU A 273 -4.79 6.61 13.50
CA GLU A 273 -6.13 6.71 14.09
C GLU A 273 -6.12 7.53 15.38
N LEU A 274 -7.12 8.41 15.55
CA LEU A 274 -7.31 9.20 16.77
C LEU A 274 -8.26 8.47 17.71
N LEU A 275 -7.73 8.02 18.85
CA LEU A 275 -8.51 7.35 19.89
C LEU A 275 -8.77 8.29 21.06
N GLN A 276 -9.98 8.22 21.61
CA GLN A 276 -10.32 8.82 22.90
C GLN A 276 -10.35 7.71 23.95
N ILE A 277 -9.41 7.76 24.89
CA ILE A 277 -9.35 6.82 26.01
C ILE A 277 -9.99 7.50 27.22
N SER A 278 -10.98 6.85 27.82
CA SER A 278 -11.76 7.42 28.92
C SER A 278 -12.03 6.38 30.00
N THR A 279 -11.99 6.81 31.25
CA THR A 279 -12.36 5.99 32.41
C THR A 279 -13.18 6.84 33.40
N PRO A 280 -14.04 6.26 34.24
CA PRO A 280 -14.86 7.04 35.18
C PRO A 280 -13.99 7.87 36.14
N ALA A 281 -14.35 9.12 36.42
CA ALA A 281 -13.61 9.93 37.39
C ALA A 281 -13.68 9.31 38.81
N TYR A 282 -14.80 8.65 39.12
CA TYR A 282 -15.03 7.96 40.38
C TYR A 282 -15.60 6.56 40.13
N ILE A 283 -15.22 5.60 40.97
CA ILE A 283 -15.77 4.25 40.98
C ILE A 283 -16.21 3.94 42.41
N ASP A 284 -17.51 3.78 42.64
CA ASP A 284 -18.01 3.42 43.96
C ASP A 284 -17.70 1.94 44.26
N ILE A 285 -16.95 1.72 45.34
CA ILE A 285 -16.67 0.37 45.87
C ILE A 285 -17.79 -0.01 46.85
N LYS A 286 -18.16 0.93 47.70
CA LYS A 286 -19.31 0.85 48.59
C LYS A 286 -20.07 2.18 48.50
N PRO A 287 -21.34 2.18 48.04
CA PRO A 287 -22.13 3.40 47.91
C PRO A 287 -22.08 4.27 49.16
N ASP A 288 -21.89 5.57 48.96
CA ASP A 288 -21.83 6.62 50.01
C ASP A 288 -20.79 6.40 51.11
N SER A 289 -19.80 5.52 50.89
CA SER A 289 -18.84 5.14 51.95
C SER A 289 -17.40 5.04 51.45
N VAL A 290 -17.16 4.29 50.37
CA VAL A 290 -15.83 4.04 49.81
C VAL A 290 -15.87 4.17 48.30
N ARG A 291 -15.00 5.01 47.73
CA ARG A 291 -14.85 5.14 46.28
C ARG A 291 -13.39 5.17 45.87
N LEU A 292 -13.14 4.86 44.61
CA LEU A 292 -11.86 5.14 43.97
C LEU A 292 -11.99 6.47 43.21
N ALA A 293 -11.06 7.40 43.41
CA ALA A 293 -10.95 8.62 42.63
C ALA A 293 -9.80 8.51 41.63
N PHE A 294 -10.05 8.88 40.38
CA PHE A 294 -9.03 8.85 39.33
C PHE A 294 -7.89 9.80 39.70
N LYS A 295 -6.65 9.30 39.69
CA LYS A 295 -5.44 10.09 39.96
C LYS A 295 -4.75 10.51 38.67
N ARG A 296 -4.45 9.53 37.80
CA ARG A 296 -3.74 9.73 36.53
C ARG A 296 -3.73 8.46 35.67
N TRP A 297 -3.39 8.61 34.41
CA TRP A 297 -2.91 7.53 33.56
C TRP A 297 -1.40 7.31 33.74
N SER A 298 -0.96 6.07 33.51
CA SER A 298 0.44 5.62 33.61
C SER A 298 0.77 4.58 32.53
N GLY A 299 2.04 4.24 32.36
CA GLY A 299 2.50 3.29 31.33
C GLY A 299 3.15 4.04 30.16
N ASP A 300 2.78 3.67 28.94
CA ASP A 300 3.31 4.28 27.71
C ASP A 300 2.94 5.77 27.52
N LEU A 301 1.86 6.20 28.16
CA LEU A 301 1.36 7.56 28.14
C LEU A 301 0.94 7.97 29.56
N SER A 302 0.97 9.27 29.82
CA SER A 302 0.54 9.85 31.09
C SER A 302 -0.40 11.02 30.84
N SER A 303 -1.47 11.09 31.63
CA SER A 303 -2.43 12.20 31.64
C SER A 303 -3.04 12.31 33.03
N ASN A 304 -3.29 13.55 33.47
CA ASN A 304 -3.95 13.84 34.75
C ASN A 304 -5.48 14.02 34.59
N THR A 305 -5.99 13.88 33.38
CA THR A 305 -7.43 13.85 33.11
C THR A 305 -7.87 12.40 32.90
N ASN A 306 -9.06 12.06 33.38
CA ASN A 306 -9.63 10.71 33.23
C ASN A 306 -9.97 10.36 31.78
N THR A 307 -10.02 11.37 30.91
CA THR A 307 -10.19 11.24 29.46
C THR A 307 -9.09 11.97 28.70
N PHE A 308 -8.52 11.35 27.67
CA PHE A 308 -7.54 11.99 26.78
C PHE A 308 -7.60 11.41 25.36
N ASN A 309 -7.09 12.18 24.39
CA ASN A 309 -6.98 11.75 22.99
C ASN A 309 -5.54 11.34 22.66
N VAL A 310 -5.37 10.32 21.83
CA VAL A 310 -4.07 9.84 21.36
C VAL A 310 -4.14 9.44 19.89
N VAL A 311 -3.12 9.81 19.12
CA VAL A 311 -2.91 9.29 17.76
C VAL A 311 -2.07 8.02 17.85
N VAL A 312 -2.57 6.92 17.29
CA VAL A 312 -1.90 5.62 17.33
C VAL A 312 -0.70 5.63 16.36
N LYS A 313 0.52 5.52 16.90
CA LYS A 313 1.77 5.49 16.10
C LYS A 313 2.66 4.29 16.41
N ARG A 314 2.30 3.52 17.44
CA ARG A 314 3.05 2.38 17.97
C ARG A 314 2.12 1.58 18.89
N PRO A 315 2.51 0.36 19.33
CA PRO A 315 1.78 -0.35 20.38
C PRO A 315 1.75 0.47 21.67
N LEU A 316 0.64 0.44 22.40
CA LEU A 316 0.42 1.22 23.62
C LEU A 316 -0.17 0.35 24.73
N ASN A 317 0.44 0.40 25.92
CA ASN A 317 -0.08 -0.15 27.15
C ASN A 317 -0.19 0.97 28.19
N VAL A 318 -1.43 1.32 28.56
CA VAL A 318 -1.73 2.38 29.54
C VAL A 318 -2.57 1.83 30.69
N LYS A 319 -2.39 2.40 31.88
CA LYS A 319 -3.09 1.99 33.10
C LYS A 319 -3.63 3.21 33.84
N ALA A 320 -4.94 3.21 34.10
CA ALA A 320 -5.59 4.16 34.96
C ALA A 320 -5.24 3.86 36.42
N VAL A 321 -4.70 4.86 37.09
CA VAL A 321 -4.32 4.82 38.50
C VAL A 321 -5.36 5.60 39.28
N TYR A 322 -5.89 4.96 40.31
CA TYR A 322 -6.85 5.53 41.23
C TYR A 322 -6.28 5.57 42.64
N VAL A 323 -6.88 6.41 43.48
CA VAL A 323 -6.67 6.45 44.92
C VAL A 323 -7.96 6.09 45.63
N THR A 324 -7.86 5.44 46.78
CA THR A 324 -9.01 5.21 47.65
C THR A 324 -9.41 6.52 48.31
N GLU A 325 -10.70 6.84 48.30
CA GLU A 325 -11.29 7.90 49.09
C GLU A 325 -12.37 7.36 50.01
N TYR A 326 -12.41 7.88 51.22
CA TYR A 326 -13.39 7.55 52.25
C TYR A 326 -14.33 8.73 52.51
N ARG A 327 -15.60 8.42 52.76
CA ARG A 327 -16.60 9.41 53.16
C ARG A 327 -16.45 9.77 54.64
N VAL A 328 -16.38 11.07 54.92
CA VAL A 328 -16.51 11.64 56.25
C VAL A 328 -17.86 12.34 56.35
N ASP A 329 -18.70 11.88 57.26
CA ASP A 329 -19.99 12.49 57.55
C ASP A 329 -19.99 13.14 58.94
N VAL A 330 -20.49 14.37 59.01
CA VAL A 330 -20.51 15.16 60.24
C VAL A 330 -21.94 15.53 60.59
N LYS A 331 -22.47 14.92 61.64
CA LYS A 331 -23.80 15.21 62.18
C LYS A 331 -23.70 16.37 63.19
N SER A 332 -24.44 17.44 62.95
CA SER A 332 -24.49 18.59 63.85
C SER A 332 -25.85 19.29 63.75
N PRO A 333 -26.56 19.53 64.87
CA PRO A 333 -27.80 20.30 64.86
C PRO A 333 -27.59 21.79 64.53
N ALA A 334 -26.33 22.22 64.46
CA ALA A 334 -25.89 23.60 64.35
C ALA A 334 -25.15 23.86 63.02
N GLY A 335 -25.18 22.91 62.08
CA GLY A 335 -24.33 22.92 60.89
C GLY A 335 -22.89 22.49 61.20
N SER A 336 -22.16 22.10 60.16
CA SER A 336 -20.79 21.58 60.25
C SER A 336 -20.00 21.87 58.98
N SER A 337 -18.67 21.84 59.09
CA SER A 337 -17.75 21.81 57.94
C SER A 337 -16.77 20.65 58.10
N GLY A 338 -16.15 20.23 57.00
CA GLY A 338 -15.23 19.09 56.98
C GLY A 338 -15.87 17.75 56.62
N ALA A 339 -17.17 17.69 56.36
CA ALA A 339 -17.79 16.53 55.71
C ALA A 339 -17.40 16.48 54.21
N GLY A 340 -17.23 15.27 53.66
CA GLY A 340 -16.84 15.10 52.26
C GLY A 340 -16.05 13.82 52.01
N TRP A 341 -15.46 13.73 50.81
CA TRP A 341 -14.59 12.63 50.41
C TRP A 341 -13.13 13.04 50.59
N TYR A 342 -12.34 12.14 51.18
CA TYR A 342 -10.93 12.38 51.50
C TYR A 342 -10.07 11.20 51.04
N GLU A 343 -8.92 11.47 50.42
CA GLU A 343 -7.93 10.45 50.06
C GLU A 343 -7.48 9.69 51.32
N GLU A 344 -7.32 8.38 51.20
CA GLU A 344 -6.79 7.52 52.26
C GLU A 344 -5.44 8.06 52.79
N GLY A 345 -5.33 8.14 54.12
CA GLY A 345 -4.19 8.68 54.84
C GLY A 345 -4.17 10.20 54.99
N SER A 346 -5.07 10.93 54.31
CA SER A 346 -5.18 12.39 54.44
C SER A 346 -5.83 12.83 55.76
N ALA A 347 -5.86 14.14 56.03
CA ALA A 347 -6.44 14.72 57.23
C ALA A 347 -7.71 15.53 56.90
N ALA A 348 -8.82 15.22 57.57
CA ALA A 348 -10.05 16.00 57.53
C ALA A 348 -10.14 16.89 58.77
N VAL A 349 -10.42 18.19 58.58
CA VAL A 349 -10.61 19.13 59.69
C VAL A 349 -12.08 19.47 59.84
N VAL A 350 -12.70 18.89 60.86
CA VAL A 350 -14.10 19.10 61.21
C VAL A 350 -14.24 20.32 62.11
N ARG A 351 -15.15 21.23 61.77
CA ARG A 351 -15.50 22.38 62.62
C ARG A 351 -17.00 22.50 62.77
N VAL A 352 -17.41 22.89 63.98
CA VAL A 352 -18.78 23.21 64.33
C VAL A 352 -18.83 24.51 65.14
N PRO A 353 -19.94 25.25 65.14
CA PRO A 353 -20.05 26.46 65.94
C PRO A 353 -19.97 26.15 67.44
N ASN A 354 -19.26 27.00 68.20
CA ASN A 354 -19.13 26.79 69.65
C ASN A 354 -20.45 27.01 70.41
N GLU A 355 -21.26 27.96 69.95
CA GLU A 355 -22.57 28.28 70.54
C GLU A 355 -23.59 28.53 69.45
N VAL A 356 -24.78 27.95 69.59
CA VAL A 356 -25.92 28.17 68.68
C VAL A 356 -27.21 28.32 69.46
N GLN A 357 -28.05 29.27 69.08
CA GLN A 357 -29.37 29.44 69.71
C GLN A 357 -30.23 28.19 69.51
N ALA A 358 -30.80 27.67 70.58
CA ALA A 358 -31.70 26.51 70.52
C ALA A 358 -33.17 26.92 70.64
N LEU A 359 -33.48 27.75 71.64
CA LEU A 359 -34.79 28.35 71.93
C LEU A 359 -34.59 29.77 72.46
N LEU A 360 -35.66 30.53 72.67
CA LEU A 360 -35.60 31.94 73.07
C LEU A 360 -34.69 32.21 74.30
N PHE A 361 -34.64 31.30 75.27
CA PHE A 361 -33.84 31.45 76.50
C PHE A 361 -32.79 30.34 76.70
N VAL A 362 -32.54 29.52 75.68
CA VAL A 362 -31.66 28.36 75.78
C VAL A 362 -30.73 28.32 74.58
N LYS A 363 -29.42 28.23 74.85
CA LYS A 363 -28.39 28.00 73.83
C LYS A 363 -27.83 26.58 73.91
N ARG A 364 -27.30 26.10 72.79
CA ARG A 364 -26.47 24.89 72.71
C ARG A 364 -25.00 25.32 72.83
N SER A 365 -24.31 24.78 73.82
CA SER A 365 -22.88 24.99 74.09
C SER A 365 -22.11 23.73 73.70
N PHE A 366 -21.17 23.85 72.76
CA PHE A 366 -20.38 22.73 72.25
C PHE A 366 -19.47 22.16 73.34
N LYS A 367 -19.53 20.84 73.57
CA LYS A 367 -18.70 20.16 74.58
C LYS A 367 -17.60 19.28 74.00
N GLY A 368 -17.79 18.79 72.77
CA GLY A 368 -16.87 17.89 72.09
C GLY A 368 -17.58 17.13 70.98
N PHE A 369 -16.86 16.18 70.40
CA PHE A 369 -17.39 15.27 69.39
C PHE A 369 -17.67 13.89 69.98
N SER A 370 -18.37 13.05 69.22
CA SER A 370 -18.54 11.62 69.46
C SER A 370 -18.55 10.87 68.11
N GLY A 371 -18.56 9.54 68.15
CA GLY A 371 -18.50 8.69 66.95
C GLY A 371 -17.09 8.23 66.63
N ASP A 372 -16.74 8.21 65.35
CA ASP A 372 -15.50 7.60 64.81
C ASP A 372 -14.27 8.52 64.96
N CYS A 373 -14.09 9.13 66.15
CA CYS A 373 -12.97 10.01 66.49
C CYS A 373 -12.07 9.49 67.62
N GLY A 374 -12.41 8.34 68.25
CA GLY A 374 -11.61 7.74 69.32
C GLY A 374 -11.31 8.72 70.47
N ASP A 375 -10.08 8.71 70.97
CA ASP A 375 -9.64 9.61 72.06
C ASP A 375 -9.68 11.10 71.67
N LEU A 376 -9.70 11.43 70.37
CA LEU A 376 -9.76 12.80 69.87
C LEU A 376 -11.16 13.42 70.01
N CYS A 377 -12.19 12.63 70.35
CA CYS A 377 -13.55 13.10 70.50
C CYS A 377 -13.72 14.17 71.61
N SER A 378 -12.88 14.16 72.66
CA SER A 378 -13.00 15.09 73.78
C SER A 378 -12.43 16.50 73.54
N VAL A 379 -12.02 16.81 72.31
CA VAL A 379 -11.43 18.12 71.97
C VAL A 379 -12.49 19.21 71.89
N LYS A 380 -12.24 20.34 72.56
CA LYS A 380 -13.02 21.58 72.42
C LYS A 380 -12.38 22.45 71.32
N GLY A 381 -12.85 22.30 70.09
CA GLY A 381 -12.37 23.08 68.94
C GLY A 381 -12.42 22.28 67.62
N PRO A 382 -11.65 22.68 66.59
CA PRO A 382 -11.54 21.91 65.35
C PRO A 382 -10.98 20.50 65.62
N LEU A 383 -11.63 19.48 65.08
CA LEU A 383 -11.19 18.10 65.16
C LEU A 383 -10.46 17.71 63.88
N THR A 384 -9.21 17.24 64.00
CA THR A 384 -8.42 16.76 62.86
C THR A 384 -8.40 15.24 62.87
N LEU A 385 -9.01 14.63 61.85
CA LEU A 385 -9.11 13.17 61.69
C LEU A 385 -8.14 12.70 60.61
N ARG A 386 -7.29 11.73 60.93
CA ARG A 386 -6.61 10.93 59.91
C ARG A 386 -7.62 9.97 59.31
N ILE A 387 -7.71 9.92 57.98
CA ILE A 387 -8.73 9.18 57.25
C ILE A 387 -8.17 7.85 56.75
N ASP A 388 -8.47 6.77 57.46
CA ASP A 388 -8.08 5.38 57.16
C ASP A 388 -9.28 4.46 56.89
N SER A 389 -10.49 4.95 57.15
CA SER A 389 -11.77 4.30 56.89
C SER A 389 -12.86 5.36 56.72
N PRO A 390 -14.09 4.99 56.30
CA PRO A 390 -15.24 5.89 56.43
C PRO A 390 -15.42 6.30 57.89
N LYS A 391 -15.73 7.59 58.14
CA LYS A 391 -15.89 8.12 59.50
C LYS A 391 -17.19 8.88 59.63
N THR A 392 -17.95 8.59 60.67
CA THR A 392 -19.12 9.37 61.10
C THR A 392 -18.81 10.02 62.44
N VAL A 393 -18.85 11.35 62.48
CA VAL A 393 -18.64 12.12 63.71
C VAL A 393 -19.88 12.95 64.01
N GLU A 394 -20.24 13.02 65.29
CA GLU A 394 -21.37 13.79 65.77
C GLU A 394 -20.91 14.87 66.76
N ALA A 395 -21.44 16.08 66.62
CA ALA A 395 -21.14 17.17 67.54
C ALA A 395 -22.06 17.12 68.77
N VAL A 396 -21.46 17.08 69.94
CA VAL A 396 -22.17 16.99 71.23
C VAL A 396 -22.32 18.37 71.83
N TYR A 397 -23.58 18.77 72.05
CA TYR A 397 -23.94 20.04 72.65
C TYR A 397 -24.69 19.83 73.97
N VAL A 398 -24.48 20.73 74.92
CA VAL A 398 -25.27 20.81 76.15
C VAL A 398 -26.15 22.05 76.12
N LEU A 399 -27.38 21.94 76.62
CA LEU A 399 -28.30 23.06 76.74
C LEU A 399 -27.93 23.91 77.96
N GLU A 400 -27.69 25.19 77.74
CA GLU A 400 -27.34 26.15 78.78
C GLU A 400 -28.29 27.37 78.72
N PRO A 401 -28.63 28.00 79.86
CA PRO A 401 -29.43 29.22 79.87
C PRO A 401 -28.74 30.32 79.08
N ASP A 402 -29.49 30.99 78.21
CA ASP A 402 -29.03 32.18 77.50
C ASP A 402 -29.20 33.40 78.40
N LEU A 403 -28.30 33.52 79.39
CA LEU A 403 -28.33 34.58 80.41
C LEU A 403 -28.45 36.01 79.82
N PRO A 404 -27.74 36.36 78.72
CA PRO A 404 -27.95 37.64 78.04
C PRO A 404 -29.39 37.85 77.56
N THR A 405 -29.98 36.89 76.85
CA THR A 405 -31.34 37.02 76.30
C THR A 405 -32.41 36.98 77.40
N ILE A 406 -32.20 36.17 78.44
CA ILE A 406 -33.03 36.16 79.65
C ILE A 406 -32.98 37.54 80.34
N GLY A 407 -31.79 38.14 80.44
CA GLY A 407 -31.61 39.47 81.02
C GLY A 407 -32.35 40.56 80.22
N VAL A 408 -32.23 40.54 78.89
CA VAL A 408 -32.93 41.49 78.00
C VAL A 408 -34.44 41.31 78.09
N ALA A 409 -34.95 40.08 78.09
CA ALA A 409 -36.39 39.82 78.24
C ALA A 409 -36.91 40.22 79.63
N GLY A 410 -36.11 40.01 80.69
CA GLY A 410 -36.43 40.47 82.04
C GLY A 410 -36.54 42.01 82.11
N LEU A 411 -35.61 42.73 81.48
CA LEU A 411 -35.66 44.20 81.38
C LEU A 411 -36.86 44.68 80.55
N ALA A 412 -37.17 44.02 79.43
CA ALA A 412 -38.33 44.35 78.60
C ALA A 412 -39.65 44.10 79.33
N ALA A 413 -39.78 42.99 80.08
CA ALA A 413 -40.94 42.70 80.92
C ALA A 413 -41.09 43.72 82.07
N ALA A 414 -39.98 44.15 82.69
CA ALA A 414 -39.97 45.21 83.69
C ALA A 414 -40.40 46.58 83.10
N ALA A 415 -39.97 46.90 81.88
CA ALA A 415 -40.39 48.11 81.17
C ALA A 415 -41.87 48.07 80.77
N LEU A 416 -42.39 46.94 80.30
CA LEU A 416 -43.81 46.76 79.97
C LEU A 416 -44.71 46.80 81.22
N SER A 417 -44.28 46.19 82.32
CA SER A 417 -45.04 46.22 83.59
C SER A 417 -45.05 47.62 84.22
N THR A 418 -43.95 48.37 84.16
CA THR A 418 -43.94 49.79 84.59
C THR A 418 -44.79 50.66 83.66
N ALA A 419 -44.76 50.47 82.34
CA ALA A 419 -45.64 51.17 81.41
C ALA A 419 -47.13 50.82 81.62
N TYR A 420 -47.46 49.56 81.89
CA TYR A 420 -48.82 49.13 82.26
C TYR A 420 -49.28 49.74 83.60
N TYR A 421 -48.40 49.77 84.61
CA TYR A 421 -48.67 50.41 85.89
C TYR A 421 -48.91 51.93 85.75
N VAL A 422 -48.13 52.61 84.92
CA VAL A 422 -48.31 54.05 84.62
C VAL A 422 -49.60 54.31 83.83
N SER A 423 -49.95 53.49 82.83
CA SER A 423 -51.17 53.67 82.04
C SER A 423 -52.46 53.33 82.81
N SER A 424 -52.43 52.32 83.69
CA SER A 424 -53.54 51.99 84.59
C SER A 424 -53.77 53.06 85.66
N ARG A 425 -52.71 53.74 86.14
CA ARG A 425 -52.85 54.94 86.98
C ARG A 425 -53.53 56.09 86.24
N HIS A 426 -53.20 56.33 84.96
CA HIS A 426 -53.86 57.38 84.17
C HIS A 426 -55.35 57.09 83.92
N ARG A 427 -55.75 55.82 83.78
CA ARG A 427 -57.17 55.45 83.62
C ARG A 427 -58.02 55.67 84.89
N HIS A 428 -57.43 55.74 86.08
CA HIS A 428 -58.16 56.03 87.32
C HIS A 428 -58.28 57.53 87.65
N VAL A 429 -57.65 58.45 86.89
CA VAL A 429 -57.72 59.90 87.15
C VAL A 429 -58.79 60.63 86.32
N ASN A 430 -59.27 60.06 85.21
CA ASN A 430 -60.26 60.70 84.32
C ASN A 430 -61.66 60.05 84.32
N ALA A 431 -62.09 59.48 85.45
CA ALA A 431 -63.46 59.04 85.63
C ALA A 431 -64.19 59.96 86.62
N LYS A 432 -64.62 61.15 86.15
CA LYS A 432 -65.84 61.88 86.58
C LYS A 432 -65.94 63.26 85.89
N ALA A 433 -66.84 63.37 84.92
CA ALA A 433 -67.87 64.42 84.87
C ALA A 433 -68.61 64.34 83.52
N VAL A 434 -69.87 63.92 83.59
CA VAL A 434 -70.91 64.12 82.56
C VAL A 434 -71.63 65.44 82.87
N PRO A 435 -72.12 66.17 81.87
CA PRO A 435 -73.47 66.72 81.97
C PRO A 435 -74.38 66.40 80.78
N ARG A 436 -75.68 66.26 81.10
CA ARG A 436 -76.87 66.29 80.24
C ARG A 436 -76.95 67.65 79.50
N GLU A 437 -77.62 67.82 78.35
CA GLU A 437 -79.05 67.60 78.12
C GLU A 437 -79.46 67.82 76.62
N ARG A 438 -80.38 66.96 76.13
CA ARG A 438 -81.51 67.09 75.17
C ARG A 438 -81.60 68.32 74.21
N LEU A 439 -82.23 68.31 73.02
CA LEU A 439 -83.33 67.53 72.41
C LEU A 439 -83.45 67.99 70.93
N GLY A 440 -83.91 67.13 70.01
CA GLY A 440 -84.35 67.59 68.68
C GLY A 440 -84.60 66.48 67.67
N VAL A 441 -85.85 66.01 67.63
CA VAL A 441 -86.40 64.94 66.77
C VAL A 441 -86.88 65.52 65.43
N LYS A 442 -86.74 64.81 64.30
CA LYS A 442 -87.82 64.38 63.36
C LYS A 442 -87.29 63.79 62.02
N PRO A 443 -88.11 63.03 61.24
CA PRO A 443 -87.87 61.60 61.00
C PRO A 443 -87.89 61.21 59.49
N GLU A 444 -88.01 59.89 59.23
CA GLU A 444 -88.47 59.20 58.00
C GLU A 444 -87.47 59.08 56.83
N ASP A 445 -86.98 57.86 56.58
CA ASP A 445 -87.51 56.84 55.64
C ASP A 445 -86.40 55.81 55.38
N LEU A 446 -86.57 54.56 55.79
CA LEU A 446 -87.16 53.43 55.06
C LEU A 446 -86.27 52.83 53.96
N ASP A 447 -86.07 51.54 54.17
CA ASP A 447 -85.86 50.46 53.22
C ASP A 447 -84.47 50.09 52.69
N ASP A 448 -84.13 48.86 53.12
CA ASP A 448 -83.75 47.71 52.31
C ASP A 448 -82.27 47.43 52.01
N VAL A 449 -81.84 46.31 52.61
CA VAL A 449 -81.37 45.09 51.94
C VAL A 449 -80.27 45.28 50.89
N PHE A 450 -79.10 44.69 51.13
CA PHE A 450 -78.62 43.54 50.36
C PHE A 450 -77.36 42.95 51.00
N SER A 451 -77.49 41.65 51.32
CA SER A 451 -76.49 40.56 51.26
C SER A 451 -75.12 40.69 51.92
#